data_AF-A0A1G1GJ98-F1
#
_entry.id   AF-A0A1G1GJ98-F1
#
_cell.length_a   1.000
_cell.length_b   1.000
_cell.length_c   1.000
_cell.angle_alpha   90.00
_cell.angle_beta   90.00
_cell.angle_gamma   90.00
#
_symmetry.space_group_name_H-M   'P 1'
#
loop_
_entity.id
_entity.type
_entity.pdbx_description
1 polymer ?
#
loop_
_entity_poly.entity_id
_entity_poly.type
_entity_poly.pdbx_seq_one_letter_code
_entity_poly.pdbx_strand_id
1 'polypeptide(L)'
;MGLMSISTTDTSCFSQVCIEKCGGKCCNPWWGIITYSIKKDGGQFRPLELKSEVVNSLTERAGRIAEKYVTNEDTPRPLFTTPERYNLAVQNIKVANKTILINLRAMFAFRCLFLSEDKKCMIHPSVTGGNEIRPEHCGYMGSPDAKPNEKGYCRIIHTAATSSDDPAAVDKAIETELMASEKHYRESYDKPEEAADGVVELVRLYCLNYAPYMLPQAASRTTGRNDVCHCGSGKKYKKCHGM
;
A
#
# COMPACT_ATOMS: atom_id res chain seq x y z
N MET A 1 1.67 -44.63 -16.25
CA MET A 1 1.37 -43.37 -15.55
C MET A 1 2.48 -42.39 -15.90
N GLY A 2 2.26 -41.59 -16.93
CA GLY A 2 3.24 -40.60 -17.39
C GLY A 2 3.15 -39.35 -16.53
N LEU A 3 4.28 -38.96 -15.93
CA LEU A 3 4.47 -37.66 -15.30
C LEU A 3 4.25 -36.59 -16.37
N MET A 4 3.16 -35.84 -16.28
CA MET A 4 2.97 -34.62 -17.06
C MET A 4 3.98 -33.59 -16.56
N SER A 5 5.02 -33.39 -17.35
CA SER A 5 5.91 -32.23 -17.26
C SER A 5 5.05 -30.97 -17.40
N ILE A 6 4.99 -30.16 -16.35
CA ILE A 6 4.44 -28.82 -16.42
C ILE A 6 5.36 -28.05 -17.36
N SER A 7 4.89 -27.84 -18.59
CA SER A 7 5.54 -26.99 -19.58
C SER A 7 5.77 -25.62 -18.93
N THR A 8 7.03 -25.17 -18.96
CA THR A 8 7.40 -23.77 -18.75
C THR A 8 6.55 -22.93 -19.68
N THR A 9 5.46 -22.35 -19.17
CA THR A 9 4.60 -21.42 -19.92
C THR A 9 5.50 -20.34 -20.48
N ASP A 10 5.57 -20.29 -21.81
CA ASP A 10 6.42 -19.44 -22.61
C ASP A 10 6.36 -17.98 -22.11
N THR A 11 7.40 -17.56 -21.37
CA THR A 11 7.50 -16.22 -20.77
C THR A 11 7.45 -15.12 -21.84
N SER A 12 7.72 -15.47 -23.10
CA SER A 12 7.57 -14.58 -24.26
C SER A 12 6.11 -14.14 -24.48
N CYS A 13 5.11 -14.99 -24.19
CA CYS A 13 3.71 -14.69 -24.50
C CYS A 13 3.16 -13.52 -23.67
N PHE A 14 3.60 -13.37 -22.41
CA PHE A 14 3.11 -12.31 -21.52
C PHE A 14 3.77 -10.97 -21.82
N SER A 15 5.03 -10.99 -22.26
CA SER A 15 5.67 -9.79 -22.80
C SER A 15 4.92 -9.28 -24.02
N GLN A 16 4.45 -10.17 -24.91
CA GLN A 16 3.70 -9.79 -26.11
C GLN A 16 2.35 -9.15 -25.81
N VAL A 17 1.60 -9.66 -24.82
CA VAL A 17 0.35 -9.02 -24.36
C VAL A 17 0.63 -7.62 -23.80
N CYS A 18 1.72 -7.46 -23.04
CA CYS A 18 2.14 -6.16 -22.53
C CYS A 18 2.55 -5.18 -23.64
N ILE A 19 3.19 -5.68 -24.71
CA ILE A 19 3.65 -4.91 -25.88
C ILE A 19 2.49 -4.48 -26.77
N GLU A 20 1.71 -5.44 -27.24
CA GLU A 20 0.80 -5.25 -28.37
C GLU A 20 -0.58 -4.75 -27.93
N LYS A 21 -1.00 -5.09 -26.70
CA LYS A 21 -2.32 -4.73 -26.20
C LYS A 21 -2.28 -3.67 -25.10
N CYS A 22 -1.48 -3.89 -24.06
CA CYS A 22 -1.42 -2.95 -22.93
C CYS A 22 -0.62 -1.67 -23.27
N GLY A 23 0.41 -1.76 -24.12
CA GLY A 23 1.25 -0.60 -24.48
C GLY A 23 1.90 0.08 -23.27
N GLY A 24 2.22 -0.70 -22.22
CA GLY A 24 2.80 -0.17 -20.98
C GLY A 24 1.85 0.67 -20.11
N LYS A 25 0.52 0.64 -20.36
CA LYS A 25 -0.48 1.38 -19.57
C LYS A 25 -0.44 1.07 -18.07
N CYS A 26 -0.14 -0.18 -17.70
CA CYS A 26 0.04 -0.59 -16.30
C CYS A 26 1.35 -0.08 -15.65
N CYS A 27 2.24 0.54 -16.43
CA CYS A 27 3.50 1.11 -15.97
C CYS A 27 3.46 2.64 -15.84
N ASN A 28 2.32 3.28 -16.13
CA ASN A 28 2.15 4.74 -16.09
C ASN A 28 0.91 5.18 -15.27
N PRO A 29 1.02 5.24 -13.93
CA PRO A 29 2.16 4.78 -13.15
C PRO A 29 2.13 3.26 -12.94
N TRP A 30 3.29 2.70 -12.59
CA TRP A 30 3.36 1.33 -12.08
C TRP A 30 2.88 1.33 -10.62
N TRP A 31 1.96 0.44 -10.28
CA TRP A 31 1.39 0.36 -8.93
C TRP A 31 2.02 -0.78 -8.11
N GLY A 32 2.77 -0.41 -7.08
CA GLY A 32 3.19 -1.34 -6.05
C GLY A 32 2.07 -1.53 -5.02
N ILE A 33 1.46 -2.71 -4.97
CA ILE A 33 0.34 -3.00 -4.06
C ILE A 33 0.79 -3.93 -2.95
N ILE A 34 0.64 -3.49 -1.70
CA ILE A 34 1.03 -4.26 -0.51
C ILE A 34 -0.10 -4.25 0.51
N THR A 35 -0.53 -5.44 0.91
CA THR A 35 -1.43 -5.62 2.05
C THR A 35 -0.64 -5.98 3.30
N TYR A 36 -0.92 -5.31 4.41
CA TYR A 36 -0.26 -5.56 5.69
C TYR A 36 -1.16 -5.20 6.86
N SER A 37 -0.73 -5.56 8.06
CA SER A 37 -1.47 -5.27 9.28
C SER A 37 -0.61 -4.50 10.27
N ILE A 38 -1.22 -3.55 10.98
CA ILE A 38 -0.65 -2.92 12.16
C ILE A 38 -1.39 -3.48 13.38
N LYS A 39 -0.64 -4.00 14.36
CA LYS A 39 -1.16 -4.52 15.61
C LYS A 39 -0.68 -3.63 16.75
N LYS A 40 -1.60 -3.06 17.52
CA LYS A 40 -1.28 -2.32 18.74
C LYS A 40 -1.84 -3.07 19.94
N ASP A 41 -0.95 -3.50 20.81
CA ASP A 41 -1.25 -4.18 22.06
C ASP A 41 -1.31 -3.17 23.24
N GLY A 42 -2.10 -3.51 24.27
CA GLY A 42 -1.86 -3.00 25.62
C GLY A 42 -2.29 -1.56 25.93
N GLY A 43 -3.14 -0.90 25.14
CA GLY A 43 -3.46 0.48 25.47
C GLY A 43 -4.52 1.19 24.65
N GLN A 44 -4.75 2.44 25.05
CA GLN A 44 -5.60 3.38 24.34
C GLN A 44 -4.97 3.74 22.99
N PHE A 45 -5.82 3.90 21.98
CA PHE A 45 -5.51 4.46 20.68
C PHE A 45 -4.85 5.84 20.82
N ARG A 46 -3.62 5.95 20.33
CA ARG A 46 -2.83 7.18 20.30
C ARG A 46 -2.65 7.62 18.84
N PRO A 47 -3.37 8.66 18.38
CA PRO A 47 -3.37 9.08 16.97
C PRO A 47 -1.97 9.34 16.40
N LEU A 48 -1.11 10.04 17.16
CA LEU A 48 0.23 10.40 16.71
C LEU A 48 1.14 9.17 16.56
N GLU A 49 1.07 8.22 17.50
CA GLU A 49 1.86 6.99 17.42
C GLU A 49 1.43 6.11 16.24
N LEU A 50 0.12 6.02 15.97
CA LEU A 50 -0.36 5.32 14.78
C LEU A 50 0.09 6.04 13.51
N LYS A 51 -0.01 7.37 13.45
CA LYS A 51 0.44 8.16 12.30
C LYS A 51 1.90 7.85 11.98
N SER A 52 2.80 7.97 12.97
CA SER A 52 4.23 7.69 12.79
C SER A 52 4.49 6.26 12.34
N GLU A 53 3.79 5.28 12.89
CA GLU A 53 3.95 3.88 12.45
C GLU A 53 3.46 3.66 11.01
N VAL A 54 2.33 4.25 10.63
CA VAL A 54 1.81 4.16 9.26
C VAL A 54 2.78 4.81 8.28
N VAL A 55 3.30 6.01 8.58
CA VAL A 55 4.29 6.71 7.74
C VAL A 55 5.55 5.88 7.59
N ASN A 56 6.14 5.41 8.69
CA ASN A 56 7.34 4.57 8.65
C ASN A 56 7.11 3.30 7.82
N SER A 57 5.96 2.66 8.01
CA SER A 57 5.54 1.46 7.29
C SER A 57 5.39 1.68 5.78
N LEU A 58 4.86 2.83 5.37
CA LEU A 58 4.75 3.24 3.96
C LEU A 58 6.14 3.50 3.37
N THR A 59 6.96 4.30 4.05
CA THR A 59 8.31 4.67 3.59
C THR A 59 9.22 3.45 3.44
N GLU A 60 9.23 2.55 4.43
CA GLU A 60 10.00 1.30 4.37
C GLU A 60 9.60 0.44 3.16
N ARG A 61 8.29 0.30 2.93
CA ARG A 61 7.76 -0.51 1.82
C ARG A 61 8.06 0.11 0.46
N ALA A 62 7.89 1.42 0.33
CA ALA A 62 8.24 2.14 -0.89
C ALA A 62 9.74 2.02 -1.19
N GLY A 63 10.60 2.20 -0.18
CA GLY A 63 12.04 2.04 -0.29
C GLY A 63 12.42 0.62 -0.73
N ARG A 64 11.86 -0.40 -0.08
CA ARG A 64 12.09 -1.81 -0.47
C ARG A 64 11.69 -2.10 -1.91
N ILE A 65 10.61 -1.51 -2.42
CA ILE A 65 10.24 -1.65 -3.83
C ILE A 65 11.30 -1.00 -4.72
N ALA A 66 11.68 0.25 -4.44
CA ALA A 66 12.67 0.98 -5.24
C ALA A 66 14.03 0.27 -5.27
N GLU A 67 14.47 -0.30 -4.15
CA GLU A 67 15.73 -1.03 -4.02
C GLU A 67 15.74 -2.36 -4.79
N LYS A 68 14.59 -3.04 -4.88
CA LYS A 68 14.52 -4.41 -5.43
C LYS A 68 14.11 -4.48 -6.88
N TYR A 69 13.40 -3.46 -7.38
CA TYR A 69 13.06 -3.37 -8.79
C TYR A 69 14.24 -2.76 -9.55
N VAL A 70 15.23 -3.61 -9.82
CA VAL A 70 16.43 -3.31 -10.61
C VAL A 70 16.48 -4.19 -11.86
N THR A 71 17.24 -3.78 -12.87
CA THR A 71 17.48 -4.60 -14.06
C THR A 71 18.34 -5.84 -13.76
N ASN A 72 18.19 -6.89 -14.56
CA ASN A 72 18.91 -8.16 -14.46
C ASN A 72 20.27 -8.15 -15.20
N GLU A 73 20.95 -7.01 -15.25
CA GLU A 73 22.27 -6.88 -15.88
C GLU A 73 23.41 -6.94 -14.85
N ASP A 74 24.66 -7.12 -15.29
CA ASP A 74 25.84 -7.24 -14.40
C ASP A 74 25.98 -6.06 -13.43
N THR A 75 25.55 -4.87 -13.87
CA THR A 75 25.44 -3.68 -13.01
C THR A 75 23.97 -3.26 -12.92
N PRO A 76 23.20 -3.79 -11.95
CA PRO A 76 21.77 -3.53 -11.85
C PRO A 76 21.47 -2.04 -11.73
N ARG A 77 20.49 -1.59 -12.51
CA ARG A 77 20.00 -0.21 -12.50
C ARG A 77 18.60 -0.16 -11.91
N PRO A 78 18.29 0.79 -11.02
CA PRO A 78 16.96 0.92 -10.45
C PRO A 78 15.94 1.31 -11.53
N LEU A 79 14.76 0.69 -11.47
CA LEU A 79 13.62 1.06 -12.31
C LEU A 79 12.86 2.24 -11.72
N PHE A 80 12.92 2.43 -10.41
CA PHE A 80 12.12 3.41 -9.68
C PHE A 80 12.96 4.25 -8.72
N THR A 81 12.47 5.44 -8.43
CA THR A 81 12.94 6.27 -7.30
C THR A 81 11.87 6.26 -6.21
N THR A 82 11.47 7.41 -5.67
CA THR A 82 10.34 7.51 -4.75
C THR A 82 9.02 7.45 -5.51
N PRO A 83 7.95 6.91 -4.90
CA PRO A 83 6.60 7.01 -5.46
C PRO A 83 6.21 8.47 -5.71
N GLU A 84 5.51 8.72 -6.80
CA GLU A 84 4.86 9.99 -7.08
C GLU A 84 3.58 10.16 -6.26
N ARG A 85 2.94 9.05 -5.89
CA ARG A 85 1.71 9.04 -5.10
C ARG A 85 1.62 7.87 -4.12
N TYR A 86 0.89 8.10 -3.04
CA TYR A 86 0.56 7.13 -2.00
C TYR A 86 -0.97 7.02 -1.86
N ASN A 87 -1.51 5.83 -2.11
CA ASN A 87 -2.90 5.50 -1.81
C ASN A 87 -2.92 4.48 -0.67
N LEU A 88 -3.74 4.72 0.35
CA LEU A 88 -3.82 3.84 1.52
C LEU A 88 -5.27 3.61 1.91
N ALA A 89 -5.67 2.35 1.92
CA ALA A 89 -7.02 1.93 2.26
C ALA A 89 -7.05 1.06 3.51
N VAL A 90 -7.96 1.37 4.45
CA VAL A 90 -8.29 0.48 5.56
C VAL A 90 -9.22 -0.61 5.05
N GLN A 91 -8.76 -1.87 5.08
CA GLN A 91 -9.54 -3.02 4.65
C GLN A 91 -10.48 -3.51 5.74
N ASN A 92 -9.99 -3.60 6.97
CA ASN A 92 -10.80 -3.88 8.15
C ASN A 92 -10.07 -3.47 9.43
N ILE A 93 -10.84 -3.28 10.49
CA ILE A 93 -10.35 -3.04 11.84
C ILE A 93 -10.96 -4.11 12.74
N LYS A 94 -10.14 -4.76 13.57
CA LYS A 94 -10.58 -5.71 14.58
C LYS A 94 -10.08 -5.25 15.94
N VAL A 95 -10.95 -5.26 16.94
CA VAL A 95 -10.59 -4.95 18.32
C VAL A 95 -10.97 -6.11 19.21
N ALA A 96 -10.02 -6.60 20.01
CA ALA A 96 -10.24 -7.64 21.01
C ALA A 96 -9.23 -7.48 22.14
N ASN A 97 -9.64 -7.65 23.40
CA ASN A 97 -8.73 -7.67 24.56
C ASN A 97 -7.73 -6.48 24.61
N LYS A 98 -8.22 -5.25 24.42
CA LYS A 98 -7.39 -4.01 24.35
C LYS A 98 -6.32 -4.03 23.25
N THR A 99 -6.48 -4.91 22.26
CA THR A 99 -5.65 -4.99 21.07
C THR A 99 -6.46 -4.47 19.90
N ILE A 100 -5.85 -3.63 19.07
CA ILE A 100 -6.41 -3.23 17.78
C ILE A 100 -5.53 -3.73 16.65
N LEU A 101 -6.16 -4.41 15.69
CA LEU A 101 -5.55 -4.88 14.47
C LEU A 101 -6.16 -4.11 13.29
N ILE A 102 -5.32 -3.41 12.55
CA ILE A 102 -5.72 -2.58 11.41
C ILE A 102 -5.14 -3.24 10.17
N ASN A 103 -5.99 -3.74 9.28
CA ASN A 103 -5.56 -4.29 8.00
C ASN A 103 -5.60 -3.20 6.94
N LEU A 104 -4.48 -3.02 6.25
CA LEU A 104 -4.22 -1.93 5.33
C LEU A 104 -3.85 -2.49 3.95
N ARG A 105 -4.26 -1.78 2.91
CA ARG A 105 -3.77 -1.95 1.54
C ARG A 105 -3.10 -0.65 1.12
N ALA A 106 -1.77 -0.65 1.08
CA ALA A 106 -0.98 0.42 0.51
C ALA A 106 -0.80 0.20 -1.00
N MET A 107 -0.89 1.28 -1.76
CA MET A 107 -0.61 1.31 -3.19
C MET A 107 0.32 2.49 -3.46
N PHE A 108 1.42 2.23 -4.15
CA PHE A 108 2.47 3.20 -4.46
C PHE A 108 2.53 3.40 -5.96
N ALA A 109 2.31 4.63 -6.43
CA ALA A 109 2.46 4.96 -7.84
C ALA A 109 3.92 5.31 -8.14
N PHE A 110 4.63 4.44 -8.86
CA PHE A 110 5.99 4.70 -9.31
C PHE A 110 6.02 5.07 -10.79
N ARG A 111 6.86 6.05 -11.13
CA ARG A 111 7.27 6.29 -12.52
C ARG A 111 8.50 5.45 -12.83
N CYS A 112 8.41 4.61 -13.85
CA CYS A 112 9.55 3.84 -14.34
C CYS A 112 10.56 4.77 -15.04
N LEU A 113 11.84 4.71 -14.62
CA LEU A 113 12.94 5.48 -15.20
C LEU A 113 13.27 5.10 -16.66
N PHE A 114 12.83 3.91 -17.08
CA PHE A 114 13.03 3.42 -18.44
C PHE A 114 11.79 3.58 -19.31
N LEU A 115 10.74 4.26 -18.83
CA LEU A 115 9.58 4.59 -19.65
C LEU A 115 9.80 5.96 -20.29
N SER A 116 9.89 5.98 -21.62
CA SER A 116 9.98 7.22 -22.41
C SER A 116 8.67 8.02 -22.37
N GLU A 117 8.72 9.28 -22.80
CA GLU A 117 7.54 10.16 -22.91
C GLU A 117 6.45 9.56 -23.82
N ASP A 118 6.87 8.89 -24.90
CA ASP A 118 5.99 8.16 -25.82
C ASP A 118 5.47 6.82 -25.25
N LYS A 119 5.68 6.58 -23.95
CA LYS A 119 5.27 5.37 -23.22
C LYS A 119 5.92 4.09 -23.74
N LYS A 120 7.08 4.19 -24.36
CA LYS A 120 7.90 3.04 -24.79
C LYS A 120 8.87 2.65 -23.67
N CYS A 121 8.94 1.36 -23.37
CA CYS A 121 9.90 0.82 -22.42
C CYS A 121 11.28 0.68 -23.10
N MET A 122 12.28 1.36 -22.58
CA MET A 122 13.64 1.43 -23.15
C MET A 122 14.48 0.19 -22.87
N ILE A 123 14.12 -0.61 -21.86
CA ILE A 123 14.77 -1.87 -21.49
C ILE A 123 13.96 -3.08 -21.98
N HIS A 124 13.10 -2.85 -22.97
CA HIS A 124 12.27 -3.87 -23.56
C HIS A 124 13.10 -4.79 -24.49
N PRO A 125 12.88 -6.11 -24.53
CA PRO A 125 13.60 -7.03 -25.43
C PRO A 125 13.64 -6.58 -26.89
N SER A 126 12.55 -6.00 -27.42
CA SER A 126 12.52 -5.46 -28.78
C SER A 126 13.43 -4.25 -29.00
N VAL A 127 13.83 -3.56 -27.93
CA VAL A 127 14.75 -2.41 -27.92
C VAL A 127 16.17 -2.86 -27.58
N THR A 128 16.33 -3.87 -26.73
CA THR A 128 17.62 -4.40 -26.24
C THR A 128 18.20 -5.54 -27.10
N GLY A 129 17.63 -5.79 -28.29
CA GLY A 129 18.13 -6.82 -29.21
C GLY A 129 17.84 -8.26 -28.76
N GLY A 130 16.74 -8.48 -28.03
CA GLY A 130 16.31 -9.78 -27.52
C GLY A 130 16.73 -10.07 -26.08
N ASN A 131 17.56 -9.21 -25.46
CA ASN A 131 18.00 -9.39 -24.09
C ASN A 131 16.92 -8.99 -23.08
N GLU A 132 16.38 -9.96 -22.35
CA GLU A 132 15.44 -9.72 -21.26
C GLU A 132 16.18 -9.28 -19.98
N ILE A 133 16.38 -7.97 -19.85
CA ILE A 133 17.05 -7.37 -18.69
C ILE A 133 16.07 -6.77 -17.67
N ARG A 134 14.75 -6.92 -17.87
CA ARG A 134 13.77 -6.51 -16.87
C ARG A 134 13.79 -7.51 -15.71
N PRO A 135 13.52 -7.09 -14.46
CA PRO A 135 13.34 -8.05 -13.38
C PRO A 135 12.12 -8.93 -13.66
N GLU A 136 12.12 -10.16 -13.14
CA GLU A 136 11.04 -11.15 -13.36
C GLU A 136 9.64 -10.57 -13.08
N HIS A 137 9.57 -9.67 -12.08
CA HIS A 137 8.33 -9.05 -11.61
C HIS A 137 7.77 -7.94 -12.51
N CYS A 138 8.56 -7.43 -13.46
CA CYS A 138 8.05 -6.50 -14.46
C CYS A 138 7.18 -7.20 -15.51
N GLY A 139 7.39 -8.50 -15.74
CA GLY A 139 6.59 -9.33 -16.64
C GLY A 139 5.55 -10.21 -15.95
N TYR A 140 5.75 -10.54 -14.67
CA TYR A 140 4.85 -11.37 -13.86
C TYR A 140 4.53 -10.68 -12.53
N MET A 141 3.28 -10.26 -12.34
CA MET A 141 2.92 -9.57 -11.11
C MET A 141 2.84 -10.52 -9.91
N GLY A 142 3.89 -10.44 -9.09
CA GLY A 142 4.10 -10.97 -7.75
C GLY A 142 5.37 -10.29 -7.21
N SER A 143 5.56 -10.12 -5.90
CA SER A 143 6.80 -9.49 -5.36
C SER A 143 7.89 -10.57 -5.14
N PRO A 144 9.19 -10.27 -5.34
CA PRO A 144 10.29 -11.20 -5.04
C PRO A 144 10.37 -11.57 -3.55
N ASP A 145 9.84 -10.70 -2.68
CA ASP A 145 9.88 -10.85 -1.22
C ASP A 145 8.55 -10.53 -0.58
N ALA A 146 7.46 -10.87 -1.28
CA ALA A 146 6.16 -10.89 -0.65
C ALA A 146 6.26 -11.70 0.65
N LYS A 147 6.03 -11.05 1.79
CA LYS A 147 5.76 -11.78 3.04
C LYS A 147 4.55 -12.69 2.78
N PRO A 148 4.30 -13.76 3.56
CA PRO A 148 3.22 -14.73 3.30
C PRO A 148 1.80 -14.17 3.05
N ASN A 149 1.57 -12.88 3.34
CA ASN A 149 0.30 -12.17 3.15
C ASN A 149 0.35 -11.00 2.13
N GLU A 150 1.45 -10.83 1.39
CA GLU A 150 1.59 -9.81 0.34
C GLU A 150 1.36 -10.48 -1.04
N LYS A 151 0.53 -9.89 -1.92
CA LYS A 151 0.25 -10.44 -3.26
C LYS A 151 0.27 -9.33 -4.32
N GLY A 152 1.12 -9.48 -5.34
CA GLY A 152 1.00 -8.72 -6.59
C GLY A 152 0.02 -9.42 -7.53
N TYR A 153 -0.74 -8.66 -8.33
CA TYR A 153 -1.72 -9.23 -9.27
C TYR A 153 -1.86 -8.35 -10.52
N CYS A 154 -1.61 -8.91 -11.71
CA CYS A 154 -1.90 -8.26 -12.99
C CYS A 154 -3.19 -8.81 -13.54
N ARG A 155 -4.23 -7.97 -13.62
CA ARG A 155 -5.49 -8.39 -14.24
C ARG A 155 -5.30 -8.76 -15.70
N ILE A 156 -4.48 -8.01 -16.43
CA ILE A 156 -4.30 -8.17 -17.88
C ILE A 156 -3.60 -9.49 -18.18
N ILE A 157 -2.46 -9.76 -17.52
CA ILE A 157 -1.72 -11.02 -17.69
C ILE A 157 -2.54 -12.22 -17.19
N HIS A 158 -3.21 -12.09 -16.04
CA HIS A 158 -4.07 -13.16 -15.53
C HIS A 158 -5.20 -13.47 -16.51
N THR A 159 -5.88 -12.46 -17.04
CA THR A 159 -6.93 -12.65 -18.06
C THR A 159 -6.36 -13.24 -19.34
N ALA A 160 -5.20 -12.78 -19.82
CA ALA A 160 -4.56 -13.37 -21.00
C ALA A 160 -4.18 -14.85 -20.79
N ALA A 161 -3.76 -15.23 -19.58
CA ALA A 161 -3.46 -16.61 -19.24
C ALA A 161 -4.71 -17.50 -19.10
N THR A 162 -5.83 -16.94 -18.65
CA THR A 162 -7.04 -17.70 -18.30
C THR A 162 -8.17 -17.59 -19.33
N SER A 163 -8.03 -16.70 -20.31
CA SER A 163 -9.02 -16.42 -21.34
C SER A 163 -8.32 -16.11 -22.68
N SER A 164 -7.30 -16.92 -23.02
CA SER A 164 -6.48 -16.74 -24.23
C SER A 164 -7.27 -16.68 -25.54
N ASP A 165 -8.42 -17.36 -25.56
CA ASP A 165 -9.28 -17.48 -26.75
C ASP A 165 -10.30 -16.33 -26.87
N ASP A 166 -10.32 -15.39 -25.91
CA ASP A 166 -11.21 -14.23 -25.89
C ASP A 166 -10.40 -12.92 -25.87
N PRO A 167 -10.05 -12.36 -27.05
CA PRO A 167 -9.38 -11.08 -27.16
C PRO A 167 -10.12 -9.93 -26.46
N ALA A 168 -11.45 -9.95 -26.44
CA ALA A 168 -12.26 -8.90 -25.83
C ALA A 168 -12.19 -8.93 -24.29
N ALA A 169 -11.98 -10.10 -23.69
CA ALA A 169 -11.72 -10.21 -22.26
C ALA A 169 -10.43 -9.48 -21.85
N VAL A 170 -9.37 -9.56 -22.67
CA VAL A 170 -8.12 -8.83 -22.42
C VAL A 170 -8.32 -7.32 -22.54
N ASP A 171 -9.07 -6.86 -23.55
CA ASP A 171 -9.37 -5.42 -23.72
C ASP A 171 -10.18 -4.86 -22.54
N LYS A 172 -11.18 -5.61 -22.08
CA LYS A 172 -11.95 -5.27 -20.88
C LYS A 172 -11.09 -5.25 -19.61
N ALA A 173 -10.13 -6.17 -19.49
CA ALA A 173 -9.18 -6.19 -18.39
C ALA A 173 -8.28 -4.94 -18.40
N ILE A 174 -7.82 -4.50 -19.57
CA ILE A 174 -7.05 -3.26 -19.75
C ILE A 174 -7.89 -2.05 -19.32
N GLU A 175 -9.13 -1.93 -19.81
CA GLU A 175 -10.02 -0.83 -19.46
C GLU A 175 -10.30 -0.78 -17.95
N THR A 176 -10.56 -1.94 -17.34
CA THR A 176 -10.78 -2.06 -15.89
C THR A 176 -9.54 -1.59 -15.11
N GLU A 177 -8.35 -1.98 -15.54
CA GLU A 177 -7.10 -1.60 -14.88
C GLU A 177 -6.80 -0.10 -15.03
N LEU A 178 -7.08 0.48 -16.19
CA LEU A 178 -6.97 1.92 -16.42
C LEU A 178 -7.90 2.70 -15.50
N MET A 179 -9.19 2.35 -15.45
CA MET A 179 -10.15 3.02 -14.58
C MET A 179 -9.77 2.90 -13.11
N ALA A 180 -9.30 1.72 -12.69
CA ALA A 180 -8.82 1.51 -11.33
C ALA A 180 -7.58 2.37 -11.03
N SER A 181 -6.60 2.39 -11.94
CA SER A 181 -5.38 3.19 -11.84
C SER A 181 -5.70 4.68 -11.73
N GLU A 182 -6.53 5.23 -12.62
CA GLU A 182 -6.94 6.63 -12.60
C GLU A 182 -7.69 6.99 -11.32
N LYS A 183 -8.59 6.11 -10.85
CA LYS A 183 -9.28 6.30 -9.58
C LYS A 183 -8.30 6.36 -8.42
N HIS A 184 -7.41 5.38 -8.31
CA HIS A 184 -6.42 5.32 -7.24
C HIS A 184 -5.47 6.51 -7.27
N TYR A 185 -5.07 6.97 -8.46
CA TYR A 185 -4.27 8.18 -8.62
C TYR A 185 -5.01 9.43 -8.13
N ARG A 186 -6.27 9.60 -8.52
CA ARG A 186 -7.08 10.75 -8.07
C ARG A 186 -7.34 10.75 -6.56
N GLU A 187 -7.49 9.57 -5.96
CA GLU A 187 -7.73 9.39 -4.52
C GLU A 187 -6.44 9.27 -3.70
N SER A 188 -5.27 9.51 -4.31
CA SER A 188 -3.97 9.38 -3.67
C SER A 188 -3.39 10.73 -3.21
N TYR A 189 -2.36 10.64 -2.40
CA TYR A 189 -1.67 11.77 -1.79
C TYR A 189 -0.23 11.86 -2.28
N ASP A 190 0.33 13.07 -2.26
CA ASP A 190 1.73 13.30 -2.65
C ASP A 190 2.69 12.80 -1.57
N LYS A 191 2.24 12.81 -0.31
CA LYS A 191 3.08 12.47 0.85
C LYS A 191 2.49 11.34 1.69
N PRO A 192 3.34 10.47 2.27
CA PRO A 192 2.88 9.39 3.13
C PRO A 192 2.17 9.90 4.40
N GLU A 193 2.52 11.09 4.91
CA GLU A 193 1.89 11.71 6.08
C GLU A 193 0.40 11.99 5.85
N GLU A 194 0.04 12.45 4.65
CA GLU A 194 -1.34 12.78 4.28
C GLU A 194 -2.17 11.50 4.12
N ALA A 195 -1.60 10.46 3.50
CA ALA A 195 -2.22 9.15 3.44
C ALA A 195 -2.43 8.54 4.84
N ALA A 196 -1.49 8.77 5.76
CA ALA A 196 -1.59 8.30 7.13
C ALA A 196 -2.68 9.01 7.93
N ASP A 197 -2.91 10.32 7.69
CA ASP A 197 -3.97 11.08 8.36
C ASP A 197 -5.35 10.47 8.12
N GLY A 198 -5.65 10.03 6.89
CA GLY A 198 -6.91 9.36 6.56
C GLY A 198 -7.12 8.05 7.35
N VAL A 199 -6.07 7.25 7.52
CA VAL A 199 -6.14 6.01 8.33
C VAL A 199 -6.35 6.33 9.80
N VAL A 200 -5.63 7.30 10.34
CA VAL A 200 -5.73 7.70 11.75
C VAL A 200 -7.15 8.17 12.06
N GLU A 201 -7.74 8.98 11.18
CA GLU A 201 -9.12 9.46 11.36
C GLU A 201 -10.15 8.33 11.26
N LEU A 202 -10.02 7.42 10.29
CA LEU A 202 -10.89 6.26 10.17
C LEU A 202 -10.83 5.36 11.41
N VAL A 203 -9.63 5.12 11.94
CA VAL A 203 -9.44 4.32 13.15
C VAL A 203 -10.01 5.04 14.37
N ARG A 204 -9.85 6.37 14.47
CA ARG A 204 -10.45 7.18 15.53
C ARG A 204 -11.98 7.08 15.53
N LEU A 205 -12.61 7.25 14.36
CA LEU A 205 -14.05 7.14 14.17
C LEU A 205 -14.55 5.72 14.45
N TYR A 206 -13.79 4.69 14.04
CA TYR A 206 -14.11 3.31 14.39
C TYR A 206 -14.11 3.10 15.91
N CYS A 207 -13.07 3.55 16.61
CA CYS A 207 -12.99 3.44 18.06
C CYS A 207 -14.13 4.20 18.75
N LEU A 208 -14.51 5.38 18.28
CA LEU A 208 -15.66 6.14 18.82
C LEU A 208 -16.97 5.34 18.77
N ASN A 209 -17.23 4.65 17.67
CA ASN A 209 -18.50 3.98 17.44
C ASN A 209 -18.56 2.56 18.01
N TYR A 210 -17.44 1.82 17.99
CA TYR A 210 -17.43 0.37 18.25
C TYR A 210 -16.52 -0.07 19.40
N ALA A 211 -15.56 0.77 19.79
CA ALA A 211 -14.60 0.42 20.84
C ALA A 211 -14.20 1.66 21.66
N PRO A 212 -15.14 2.37 22.31
CA PRO A 212 -14.86 3.65 22.97
C PRO A 212 -13.87 3.50 24.13
N TYR A 213 -13.78 2.31 24.73
CA TYR A 213 -12.77 1.96 25.74
C TYR A 213 -11.33 2.01 25.21
N MET A 214 -11.14 1.98 23.89
CA MET A 214 -9.84 2.18 23.25
C MET A 214 -9.47 3.66 23.17
N LEU A 215 -10.38 4.61 23.32
CA LEU A 215 -10.02 6.02 23.25
C LEU A 215 -9.38 6.50 24.55
N PRO A 216 -8.48 7.50 24.48
CA PRO A 216 -8.06 8.22 25.67
C PRO A 216 -9.29 8.74 26.39
N GLN A 217 -9.48 8.32 27.64
CA GLN A 217 -10.47 8.98 28.49
C GLN A 217 -10.01 10.42 28.62
N ALA A 218 -10.92 11.37 28.36
CA ALA A 218 -10.67 12.76 28.71
C ALA A 218 -10.25 12.76 30.17
N ALA A 219 -9.04 13.25 30.46
CA ALA A 219 -8.59 13.40 31.82
C ALA A 219 -9.69 14.19 32.53
N SER A 220 -10.39 13.56 33.49
CA SER A 220 -11.24 14.31 34.39
C SER A 220 -10.36 15.44 34.89
N ARG A 221 -10.79 16.71 34.76
CA ARG A 221 -10.05 17.83 35.34
C ARG A 221 -9.93 17.54 36.83
N THR A 222 -8.84 16.89 37.24
CA THR A 222 -8.50 16.70 38.63
C THR A 222 -8.35 18.10 39.16
N THR A 223 -9.25 18.49 40.08
CA THR A 223 -9.23 19.82 40.69
C THR A 223 -7.80 20.12 41.10
N GLY A 224 -7.19 21.11 40.47
CA GLY A 224 -5.80 21.45 40.69
C GLY A 224 -5.60 21.79 42.16
N ARG A 225 -4.44 21.46 42.70
CA ARG A 225 -4.11 21.69 44.13
C ARG A 225 -4.39 23.15 44.57
N ASN A 226 -4.29 24.11 43.65
CA ASN A 226 -4.56 25.53 43.88
C ASN A 226 -5.94 26.02 43.43
N ASP A 227 -6.75 25.20 42.77
CA ASP A 227 -8.09 25.57 42.29
C ASP A 227 -9.06 25.73 43.47
N VAL A 228 -10.18 26.42 43.24
CA VAL A 228 -11.23 26.56 44.26
C VAL A 228 -11.83 25.19 44.57
N CYS A 229 -11.97 24.89 45.86
CA CYS A 229 -12.49 23.60 46.31
C CYS A 229 -13.97 23.46 45.93
N HIS A 230 -14.34 22.28 45.43
CA HIS A 230 -15.69 21.97 44.94
C HIS A 230 -16.79 21.99 46.03
N CYS A 231 -16.44 22.06 47.32
CA CYS A 231 -17.40 22.10 48.42
C CYS A 231 -18.06 23.49 48.64
N GLY A 232 -17.74 24.48 47.80
CA GLY A 232 -18.28 25.83 47.92
C GLY A 232 -17.66 26.69 49.03
N SER A 233 -16.62 26.21 49.71
CA SER A 233 -15.97 26.95 50.81
C SER A 233 -15.17 28.18 50.38
N GLY A 234 -14.94 28.38 49.08
CA GLY A 234 -14.05 29.41 48.54
C GLY A 234 -12.55 29.20 48.80
N LYS A 235 -12.16 28.14 49.55
CA LYS A 235 -10.76 27.81 49.84
C LYS A 235 -10.12 27.07 48.66
N LYS A 236 -8.80 27.16 48.52
CA LYS A 236 -8.02 26.32 47.57
C LYS A 236 -8.18 24.84 47.94
N TYR A 237 -8.25 23.95 46.94
CA TYR A 237 -8.46 22.51 47.12
C TYR A 237 -7.49 21.89 48.15
N LYS A 238 -6.19 22.25 48.10
CA LYS A 238 -5.17 21.81 49.07
C LYS A 238 -5.37 22.23 50.53
N LYS A 239 -6.17 23.27 50.76
CA LYS A 239 -6.49 23.77 52.11
C LYS A 239 -7.86 23.27 52.58
N CYS A 240 -8.45 22.33 51.85
CA CYS A 240 -9.78 21.81 52.12
C CYS A 240 -9.78 20.29 51.90
N HIS A 241 -10.27 19.80 50.76
CA HIS A 241 -10.43 18.35 50.52
C HIS A 241 -9.22 17.69 49.85
N GLY A 242 -8.20 18.44 49.43
CA GLY A 242 -7.03 17.92 48.71
C GLY A 242 -5.81 17.69 49.60
N MET A 243 -5.97 16.95 50.70
CA MET A 243 -4.93 16.65 51.72
C MET A 243 -3.52 16.54 51.12
#